data_AF-A0A7J3D308-F1
#
_entry.id   AF-A0A7J3D308-F1
#
_cell.length_a   1.000
_cell.length_b   1.000
_cell.length_c   1.000
_cell.angle_alpha   90.00
_cell.angle_beta   90.00
_cell.angle_gamma   90.00
#
_symmetry.space_group_name_H-M   'P 1'
#
loop_
_entity.id
_entity.type
_entity.pdbx_description
1 polymer ?
#
loop_
_entity_poly.entity_id
_entity_poly.type
_entity_poly.pdbx_seq_one_letter_code
_entity_poly.pdbx_strand_id
1 'polypeptide(L)'
;MKVFDLEANSYTDIMNIIQSYARVDDELEVSVEKILRDVRNRGDQALFDYTRSFDNFELTENNIRVSKEEVNEAYGKVDKGDLKALKTLRDNIEKVETKALRRLKIGFNLNGIRITQEVRPLDSVGCYVPGGKASYPSTLLMTVVPAKVANVKRVVVVSPPNKVTPELLVAADIAQVDEVYRVGGAQAIAALAYGTKSISPVQKIIGPGNQYVTIAKRIVSSDVEIDMLAGPTEILIFADNDADPKEVALDLISQAEHGPDSVCGVVTQSRRLADMVIKEVTKLCKNVERGDIVLRVMGERAFVIVTKNTNEALNFVNNFAPEHLEVLSSEPEKILSKVSNAGVIIVNSPSVVTDYYSGVNHVLPTSCNAETRGGLTVLDYVKVIRTVYASKQSMAKAFLTIKKLALLEGLPNHLKAVEYRVEKNVA
;
A
#
# COMPACT_ATOMS: atom_id res chain seq x y z
N MET A 1 0.55 14.49 23.74
CA MET A 1 -0.53 14.63 22.75
C MET A 1 -1.04 16.06 22.74
N LYS A 2 -1.20 16.65 21.56
CA LYS A 2 -1.83 17.97 21.38
C LYS A 2 -3.34 17.80 21.28
N VAL A 3 -4.10 18.71 21.88
CA VAL A 3 -5.57 18.75 21.74
C VAL A 3 -5.93 19.96 20.91
N PHE A 4 -6.70 19.76 19.86
CA PHE A 4 -7.24 20.80 19.01
C PHE A 4 -8.75 20.80 19.11
N ASP A 5 -9.32 21.98 19.27
CA ASP A 5 -10.75 22.20 19.30
C ASP A 5 -11.14 22.95 18.02
N LEU A 6 -11.92 22.32 17.14
CA LEU A 6 -12.27 22.92 15.84
C LEU A 6 -13.15 24.17 15.98
N GLU A 7 -13.76 24.43 17.13
CA GLU A 7 -14.45 25.69 17.38
C GLU A 7 -13.47 26.83 17.76
N ALA A 8 -12.33 26.49 18.36
CA ALA A 8 -11.36 27.46 18.88
C ALA A 8 -10.11 27.63 17.99
N ASN A 9 -9.86 26.70 17.07
CA ASN A 9 -8.66 26.65 16.24
C ASN A 9 -9.01 26.69 14.75
N SER A 10 -8.16 27.36 13.96
CA SER A 10 -8.26 27.36 12.50
C SER A 10 -8.06 25.95 11.96
N TYR A 11 -9.05 25.44 11.23
CA TYR A 11 -8.98 24.15 10.56
C TYR A 11 -7.75 24.05 9.64
N THR A 12 -7.45 25.12 8.91
CA THR A 12 -6.29 25.20 8.02
C THR A 12 -4.98 25.08 8.79
N ASP A 13 -4.87 25.69 9.96
CA ASP A 13 -3.64 25.64 10.75
C ASP A 13 -3.40 24.23 11.33
N ILE A 14 -4.48 23.56 11.76
CA ILE A 14 -4.42 22.17 12.23
C ILE A 14 -3.94 21.25 11.10
N MET A 15 -4.55 21.37 9.92
CA MET A 15 -4.15 20.56 8.75
C MET A 15 -2.71 20.86 8.33
N ASN A 16 -2.27 22.12 8.36
CA ASN A 16 -0.88 22.47 8.08
C ASN A 16 0.11 21.84 9.08
N ILE A 17 -0.23 21.84 10.38
CA ILE A 17 0.60 21.20 11.41
C ILE A 17 0.67 19.69 11.16
N ILE A 18 -0.46 19.04 10.93
CA ILE A 18 -0.54 17.60 10.70
C ILE A 18 0.20 17.19 9.42
N GLN A 19 -0.04 17.89 8.31
CA GLN A 19 0.63 17.63 7.04
C GLN A 19 2.13 17.90 7.09
N SER A 20 2.59 18.79 7.99
CA SER A 20 4.03 18.99 8.20
C SER A 20 4.75 17.73 8.70
N TYR A 21 4.04 16.79 9.35
CA TYR A 21 4.64 15.54 9.82
C TYR A 21 5.08 14.62 8.68
N ALA A 22 4.47 14.77 7.50
CA ALA A 22 4.77 14.01 6.29
C ALA A 22 5.72 14.73 5.32
N ARG A 23 6.12 15.98 5.59
CA ARG A 23 7.03 16.72 4.70
C ARG A 23 8.38 16.03 4.59
N VAL A 24 8.83 15.91 3.34
CA VAL A 24 10.13 15.38 2.97
C VAL A 24 11.16 16.51 3.06
N ASP A 25 12.34 16.18 3.58
CA ASP A 25 13.51 17.07 3.60
C ASP A 25 14.13 17.13 2.19
N ASP A 26 14.36 18.34 1.65
CA ASP A 26 14.96 18.53 0.33
C ASP A 26 16.36 17.89 0.24
N GLU A 27 17.13 17.88 1.34
CA GLU A 27 18.45 17.23 1.37
C GLU A 27 18.37 15.71 1.24
N LEU A 28 17.28 15.12 1.74
CA LEU A 28 17.02 13.69 1.64
C LEU A 28 16.75 13.29 0.19
N GLU A 29 16.00 14.10 -0.56
CA GLU A 29 15.70 13.85 -1.96
C GLU A 29 16.97 13.86 -2.83
N VAL A 30 17.85 14.85 -2.66
CA VAL A 30 19.15 14.91 -3.35
C VAL A 30 20.00 13.66 -3.05
N SER A 31 19.98 13.20 -1.80
CA SER A 31 20.70 11.99 -1.39
C SER A 31 20.15 10.73 -2.06
N VAL A 32 18.82 10.59 -2.14
CA VAL A 32 18.16 9.47 -2.82
C VAL A 32 18.46 9.49 -4.32
N GLU A 33 18.37 10.64 -4.99
CA GLU A 33 18.71 10.77 -6.41
C GLU A 33 20.12 10.28 -6.72
N LYS A 34 21.08 10.62 -5.85
CA LYS A 34 22.46 10.16 -5.99
C LYS A 34 22.55 8.63 -5.91
N ILE A 35 21.89 8.01 -4.94
CA ILE A 35 21.85 6.54 -4.79
C ILE A 35 21.27 5.89 -6.05
N LEU A 36 20.15 6.40 -6.55
CA LEU A 36 19.49 5.87 -7.76
C LEU A 36 20.41 5.96 -8.99
N ARG A 37 21.06 7.11 -9.21
CA ARG A 37 22.02 7.32 -10.31
C ARG A 37 23.22 6.38 -10.20
N ASP A 38 23.75 6.20 -8.99
CA ASP A 38 24.88 5.32 -8.75
C ASP A 38 24.55 3.86 -9.10
N VAL A 39 23.39 3.35 -8.67
CA VAL A 39 22.97 1.98 -9.00
C VAL A 39 22.71 1.84 -10.51
N ARG A 40 22.08 2.83 -11.14
CA ARG A 40 21.86 2.83 -12.60
C ARG A 40 23.17 2.75 -13.40
N ASN A 41 24.22 3.42 -12.93
CA ASN A 41 25.49 3.51 -13.65
C ASN A 41 26.48 2.39 -13.29
N ARG A 42 26.49 1.94 -12.02
CA ARG A 42 27.50 1.01 -11.48
C ARG A 42 26.95 -0.37 -11.15
N GLY A 43 25.63 -0.59 -11.22
CA GLY A 43 24.99 -1.89 -11.00
C GLY A 43 25.31 -2.49 -9.62
N ASP A 44 25.66 -3.78 -9.60
CA ASP A 44 25.93 -4.55 -8.39
C ASP A 44 26.99 -3.91 -7.47
N GLN A 45 27.99 -3.23 -8.04
CA GLN A 45 29.03 -2.59 -7.24
C GLN A 45 28.44 -1.51 -6.31
N ALA A 46 27.51 -0.68 -6.82
CA ALA A 46 26.84 0.30 -5.99
C ALA A 46 25.95 -0.35 -4.93
N LEU A 47 25.29 -1.48 -5.26
CA LEU A 47 24.52 -2.22 -4.26
C LEU A 47 25.41 -2.70 -3.12
N PHE A 48 26.56 -3.30 -3.43
CA PHE A 48 27.48 -3.81 -2.41
C PHE A 48 28.02 -2.67 -1.53
N ASP A 49 28.40 -1.53 -2.13
CA ASP A 49 28.89 -0.36 -1.40
C ASP A 49 27.83 0.19 -0.43
N TYR A 50 26.59 0.39 -0.90
CA TYR A 50 25.51 0.94 -0.08
C TYR A 50 25.03 -0.05 0.99
N THR A 51 24.97 -1.35 0.69
CA THR A 51 24.64 -2.37 1.69
C THR A 51 25.73 -2.46 2.76
N ARG A 52 27.01 -2.36 2.42
CA ARG A 52 28.08 -2.26 3.42
C ARG A 52 27.91 -1.02 4.30
N SER A 53 27.62 0.14 3.68
CA SER A 53 27.52 1.41 4.40
C SER A 53 26.29 1.53 5.30
N PHE A 54 25.13 1.05 4.85
CA PHE A 54 23.85 1.24 5.54
C PHE A 54 23.45 0.04 6.40
N ASP A 55 23.76 -1.17 5.93
CA ASP A 55 23.35 -2.41 6.61
C ASP A 55 24.52 -3.08 7.35
N ASN A 56 25.75 -2.56 7.24
CA ASN A 56 26.96 -3.17 7.82
C ASN A 56 27.09 -4.66 7.45
N PHE A 57 26.78 -4.99 6.20
CA PHE A 57 26.77 -6.34 5.68
C PHE A 57 27.62 -6.44 4.40
N GLU A 58 28.47 -7.46 4.33
CA GLU A 58 29.34 -7.69 3.17
C GLU A 58 28.60 -8.50 2.10
N LEU A 59 28.00 -7.76 1.15
CA LEU A 59 27.27 -8.34 0.03
C LEU A 59 28.22 -8.65 -1.13
N THR A 60 27.99 -9.79 -1.79
CA THR A 60 28.79 -10.32 -2.90
C THR A 60 27.87 -10.97 -3.94
N GLU A 61 28.40 -11.26 -5.13
CA GLU A 61 27.65 -11.97 -6.19
C GLU A 61 27.13 -13.34 -5.72
N ASN A 62 27.80 -13.98 -4.75
CA ASN A 62 27.45 -15.32 -4.27
C ASN A 62 26.41 -15.34 -3.15
N ASN A 63 26.20 -14.24 -2.44
CA ASN A 63 25.28 -14.18 -1.29
C ASN A 63 24.15 -13.14 -1.45
N ILE A 64 24.15 -12.36 -2.53
CA ILE A 64 23.08 -11.38 -2.80
C ILE A 64 21.71 -12.05 -2.93
N ARG A 65 21.64 -13.20 -3.60
CA ARG A 65 20.43 -14.01 -3.72
C ARG A 65 20.39 -15.06 -2.61
N VAL A 66 19.23 -15.22 -1.98
CA VAL A 66 18.99 -16.31 -1.03
C VAL A 66 18.96 -17.64 -1.78
N SER A 67 19.67 -18.65 -1.29
CA SER A 67 19.69 -19.98 -1.87
C SER A 67 18.51 -20.83 -1.38
N LYS A 68 18.21 -21.91 -2.12
CA LYS A 68 17.13 -22.83 -1.71
C LYS A 68 17.50 -23.60 -0.45
N GLU A 69 18.78 -23.88 -0.26
CA GLU A 69 19.33 -24.51 0.94
C GLU A 69 19.07 -23.65 2.18
N GLU A 70 19.30 -22.34 2.10
CA GLU A 70 19.01 -21.42 3.20
C GLU A 70 17.52 -21.39 3.58
N VAL A 71 16.64 -21.46 2.57
CA VAL A 71 15.19 -21.58 2.79
C VAL A 71 14.83 -22.90 3.48
N ASN A 72 15.43 -24.01 3.05
CA ASN A 72 15.19 -25.32 3.68
C ASN A 72 15.68 -25.35 5.14
N GLU A 73 16.85 -24.76 5.42
CA GLU A 73 17.39 -24.65 6.78
C GLU A 73 16.50 -23.75 7.67
N ALA A 74 15.89 -22.72 7.10
CA ALA A 74 15.01 -21.80 7.84
C ALA A 74 13.83 -22.54 8.49
N TYR A 75 13.24 -23.54 7.81
CA TYR A 75 12.17 -24.35 8.39
C TYR A 75 12.57 -25.07 9.68
N GLY A 76 13.85 -25.40 9.87
CA GLY A 76 14.35 -26.00 11.11
C GLY A 76 14.50 -25.01 12.27
N LYS A 77 14.43 -23.71 11.99
CA LYS A 77 14.64 -22.62 12.95
C LYS A 77 13.34 -21.91 13.36
N VAL A 78 12.26 -22.12 12.62
CA VAL A 78 10.95 -21.48 12.86
C VAL A 78 10.08 -22.36 13.76
N ASP A 79 9.47 -21.76 14.80
CA ASP A 79 8.56 -22.48 15.69
C ASP A 79 7.27 -22.92 14.96
N LYS A 80 6.67 -24.02 15.44
CA LYS A 80 5.43 -24.56 14.85
C LYS A 80 4.27 -23.56 14.95
N GLY A 81 4.21 -22.77 16.02
CA GLY A 81 3.23 -21.70 16.22
C GLY A 81 3.37 -20.61 15.17
N ASP A 82 4.59 -20.12 14.95
CA ASP A 82 4.89 -19.09 13.94
C ASP A 82 4.57 -19.60 12.53
N LEU A 83 4.99 -20.82 12.19
CA LEU A 83 4.66 -21.44 10.91
C LEU A 83 3.15 -21.54 10.69
N LYS A 84 2.38 -21.89 11.74
CA LYS A 84 0.93 -21.95 11.67
C LYS A 84 0.33 -20.56 11.45
N ALA A 85 0.81 -19.55 12.17
CA ALA A 85 0.35 -18.16 12.03
C ALA A 85 0.60 -17.62 10.61
N LEU A 86 1.81 -17.83 10.07
CA LEU A 86 2.17 -17.43 8.70
C LEU A 86 1.25 -18.10 7.65
N LYS A 87 0.98 -19.40 7.79
CA LYS A 87 0.06 -20.13 6.91
C LYS A 87 -1.37 -19.61 7.02
N THR A 88 -1.85 -19.34 8.24
CA THR A 88 -3.19 -18.78 8.46
C THR A 88 -3.34 -17.41 7.79
N LEU A 89 -2.36 -16.51 7.98
CA LEU A 89 -2.38 -15.20 7.33
C LEU A 89 -2.39 -15.33 5.80
N ARG A 90 -1.47 -16.14 5.23
CA ARG A 90 -1.43 -16.42 3.79
C ARG A 90 -2.78 -16.89 3.26
N ASP A 91 -3.39 -17.87 3.91
CA ASP A 91 -4.67 -18.46 3.47
C ASP A 91 -5.82 -17.45 3.51
N ASN A 92 -5.81 -16.54 4.49
CA ASN A 92 -6.82 -15.49 4.60
C ASN A 92 -6.65 -14.44 3.49
N ILE A 93 -5.41 -14.00 3.22
CA ILE A 93 -5.12 -13.08 2.11
C ILE A 93 -5.55 -13.70 0.77
N GLU A 94 -5.16 -14.96 0.52
CA GLU A 94 -5.49 -15.66 -0.72
C GLU A 94 -7.01 -15.72 -0.95
N LYS A 95 -7.80 -16.01 0.10
CA LYS A 95 -9.27 -16.06 0.02
C LYS A 95 -9.87 -14.70 -0.33
N VAL A 96 -9.42 -13.63 0.32
CA VAL A 96 -9.91 -12.26 0.07
C VAL A 96 -9.60 -11.84 -1.37
N GLU A 97 -8.34 -11.98 -1.78
CA GLU A 97 -7.87 -11.53 -3.09
C GLU A 97 -8.44 -12.36 -4.24
N THR A 98 -8.61 -13.67 -4.06
CA THR A 98 -9.26 -14.53 -5.07
C THR A 98 -10.70 -14.09 -5.31
N LYS A 99 -11.42 -13.69 -4.25
CA LYS A 99 -12.79 -13.20 -4.36
C LYS A 99 -12.84 -11.86 -5.09
N ALA A 100 -11.90 -10.96 -4.84
CA ALA A 100 -11.77 -9.70 -5.56
C ALA A 100 -11.50 -9.92 -7.07
N LEU A 101 -10.52 -10.76 -7.41
CA LEU A 101 -10.13 -11.04 -8.79
C LEU A 101 -11.28 -11.60 -9.64
N ARG A 102 -12.09 -12.51 -9.06
CA ARG A 102 -13.22 -13.15 -9.76
C ARG A 102 -14.27 -12.14 -10.24
N ARG A 103 -14.40 -10.99 -9.59
CA ARG A 103 -15.39 -9.95 -9.95
C ARG A 103 -15.03 -9.16 -11.21
N LEU A 104 -13.78 -9.24 -11.69
CA LEU A 104 -13.32 -8.45 -12.83
C LEU A 104 -13.68 -9.04 -14.21
N LYS A 105 -14.09 -10.30 -14.27
CA LYS A 105 -14.45 -10.94 -15.55
C LYS A 105 -15.89 -10.56 -15.92
N ILE A 106 -16.06 -9.83 -17.02
CA ILE A 106 -17.38 -9.43 -17.53
C ILE A 106 -17.49 -9.69 -19.02
N GLY A 107 -18.72 -9.93 -19.49
CA GLY A 107 -19.04 -10.06 -20.91
C GLY A 107 -20.49 -9.65 -21.16
N PHE A 108 -20.73 -8.83 -22.18
CA PHE A 108 -22.06 -8.34 -22.52
C PHE A 108 -22.17 -8.01 -24.02
N ASN A 109 -23.41 -7.86 -24.49
CA ASN A 109 -23.71 -7.40 -25.85
C ASN A 109 -24.33 -6.01 -25.78
N LEU A 110 -23.87 -5.11 -26.64
CA LEU A 110 -24.42 -3.77 -26.80
C LEU A 110 -24.68 -3.52 -28.28
N ASN A 111 -25.95 -3.39 -28.67
CA ASN A 111 -26.37 -3.14 -30.06
C ASN A 111 -25.81 -4.15 -31.09
N GLY A 112 -25.61 -5.40 -30.68
CA GLY A 112 -25.03 -6.46 -31.52
C GLY A 112 -23.50 -6.47 -31.58
N ILE A 113 -22.82 -5.59 -30.82
CA ILE A 113 -21.38 -5.64 -30.57
C ILE A 113 -21.17 -6.44 -29.28
N ARG A 114 -20.37 -7.51 -29.36
CA ARG A 114 -20.01 -8.30 -28.18
C ARG A 114 -18.74 -7.71 -27.55
N ILE A 115 -18.79 -7.43 -26.25
CA ILE A 115 -17.66 -6.90 -25.48
C ILE A 115 -17.33 -7.91 -24.39
N THR A 116 -16.06 -8.32 -24.31
CA THR A 116 -15.55 -9.14 -23.21
C THR A 116 -14.43 -8.41 -22.50
N GLN A 117 -14.31 -8.61 -21.20
CA GLN A 117 -13.22 -8.09 -20.37
C GLN A 117 -12.44 -9.26 -19.80
N GLU A 118 -11.15 -9.30 -20.10
CA GLU A 118 -10.24 -10.32 -19.62
C GLU A 118 -9.16 -9.71 -18.74
N VAL A 119 -8.80 -10.46 -17.70
CA VAL A 119 -7.75 -10.10 -16.75
C VAL A 119 -6.46 -10.78 -17.18
N ARG A 120 -5.35 -10.04 -17.22
CA ARG A 120 -4.02 -10.54 -17.56
C ARG A 120 -3.02 -10.16 -16.47
N PRO A 121 -2.25 -11.10 -15.91
CA PRO A 121 -1.22 -10.74 -14.93
C PRO A 121 -0.13 -9.86 -15.53
N LEU A 122 0.58 -9.15 -14.66
CA LEU A 122 1.91 -8.66 -14.96
C LEU A 122 2.89 -9.84 -15.11
N ASP A 123 3.92 -9.68 -15.92
CA ASP A 123 4.96 -10.69 -16.11
C ASP A 123 5.95 -10.69 -14.94
N SER A 124 6.24 -9.53 -14.35
CA SER A 124 7.12 -9.45 -13.19
C SER A 124 6.79 -8.30 -12.23
N VAL A 125 6.95 -8.55 -10.93
CA VAL A 125 6.85 -7.52 -9.88
C VAL A 125 7.96 -7.67 -8.86
N GLY A 126 8.40 -6.54 -8.29
CA GLY A 126 9.37 -6.47 -7.21
C GLY A 126 8.70 -5.99 -5.92
N CYS A 127 8.62 -6.86 -4.92
CA CYS A 127 8.07 -6.60 -3.60
C CYS A 127 9.19 -6.16 -2.65
N TYR A 128 9.19 -4.90 -2.27
CA TYR A 128 10.05 -4.39 -1.21
C TYR A 128 9.45 -4.76 0.15
N VAL A 129 10.20 -5.50 0.96
CA VAL A 129 9.83 -5.83 2.33
C VAL A 129 10.74 -5.04 3.27
N PRO A 130 10.18 -4.09 4.05
CA PRO A 130 10.95 -3.23 4.94
C PRO A 130 11.81 -4.00 5.93
N GLY A 131 12.83 -3.31 6.43
CA GLY A 131 13.78 -3.89 7.35
C GLY A 131 14.42 -2.89 8.29
N GLY A 132 13.61 -2.00 8.89
CA GLY A 132 14.08 -1.01 9.87
C GLY A 132 14.47 -1.65 11.21
N LYS A 133 13.59 -1.53 12.22
CA LYS A 133 13.86 -2.07 13.56
C LYS A 133 13.44 -3.54 13.71
N ALA A 134 12.58 -4.07 12.84
CA ALA A 134 12.11 -5.46 12.87
C ALA A 134 12.11 -6.10 11.46
N SER A 135 11.87 -7.42 11.43
CA SER A 135 11.57 -8.21 10.22
C SER A 135 10.05 -8.34 10.09
N TYR A 136 9.51 -8.20 8.88
CA TYR A 136 8.07 -8.15 8.64
C TYR A 136 7.59 -9.26 7.68
N PRO A 137 7.49 -10.51 8.14
CA PRO A 137 6.96 -11.59 7.32
C PRO A 137 5.49 -11.37 6.92
N SER A 138 4.72 -10.63 7.71
CA SER A 138 3.36 -10.20 7.34
C SER A 138 3.37 -9.35 6.07
N THR A 139 4.24 -8.34 5.97
CA THR A 139 4.36 -7.49 4.77
C THR A 139 4.80 -8.26 3.54
N LEU A 140 5.67 -9.27 3.72
CA LEU A 140 5.98 -10.19 2.63
C LEU A 140 4.70 -10.88 2.13
N LEU A 141 3.91 -11.48 3.02
CA LEU A 141 2.68 -12.17 2.61
C LEU A 141 1.68 -11.21 1.97
N MET A 142 1.51 -10.01 2.54
CA MET A 142 0.60 -8.98 2.03
C MET A 142 0.99 -8.47 0.64
N THR A 143 2.28 -8.49 0.28
CA THR A 143 2.71 -8.09 -1.07
C THR A 143 2.74 -9.27 -2.05
N VAL A 144 3.22 -10.44 -1.62
CA VAL A 144 3.44 -11.58 -2.53
C VAL A 144 2.17 -12.35 -2.84
N VAL A 145 1.32 -12.61 -1.83
CA VAL A 145 0.14 -13.46 -2.02
C VAL A 145 -0.83 -12.90 -3.07
N PRO A 146 -1.16 -11.58 -3.10
CA PRO A 146 -1.98 -11.02 -4.17
C PRO A 146 -1.34 -11.17 -5.56
N ALA A 147 -0.01 -11.04 -5.66
CA ALA A 147 0.73 -11.25 -6.91
C ALA A 147 0.58 -12.70 -7.43
N LYS A 148 0.63 -13.68 -6.53
CA LYS A 148 0.44 -15.10 -6.88
C LYS A 148 -1.01 -15.41 -7.22
N VAL A 149 -1.98 -14.83 -6.51
CA VAL A 149 -3.41 -14.93 -6.87
C VAL A 149 -3.66 -14.37 -8.28
N ALA A 150 -2.99 -13.27 -8.65
CA ALA A 150 -3.04 -12.72 -10.00
C ALA A 150 -2.38 -13.62 -11.06
N ASN A 151 -1.53 -14.57 -10.66
CA ASN A 151 -0.64 -15.39 -11.51
C ASN A 151 0.50 -14.58 -12.15
N VAL A 152 1.10 -13.65 -11.40
CA VAL A 152 2.36 -13.01 -11.81
C VAL A 152 3.45 -14.07 -11.97
N LYS A 153 4.13 -14.07 -13.11
CA LYS A 153 5.07 -15.13 -13.49
C LYS A 153 6.39 -15.08 -12.70
N ARG A 154 6.87 -13.88 -12.38
CA ARG A 154 8.10 -13.64 -11.63
C ARG A 154 7.86 -12.63 -10.51
N VAL A 155 7.93 -13.08 -9.27
CA VAL A 155 7.81 -12.26 -8.07
C VAL A 155 9.15 -12.24 -7.36
N VAL A 156 9.75 -11.05 -7.31
CA VAL A 156 11.03 -10.79 -6.66
C VAL A 156 10.77 -10.13 -5.32
N VAL A 157 11.40 -10.61 -4.25
CA VAL A 157 11.41 -9.95 -2.95
C VAL A 157 12.79 -9.35 -2.70
N VAL A 158 12.82 -8.11 -2.24
CA VAL A 158 14.04 -7.46 -1.75
C VAL A 158 13.83 -7.04 -0.30
N SER A 159 14.81 -7.32 0.56
CA SER A 159 14.81 -6.89 1.96
C SER A 159 16.24 -6.67 2.46
N PRO A 160 16.49 -5.71 3.37
CA PRO A 160 17.82 -5.52 3.95
C PRO A 160 18.40 -6.83 4.51
N PRO A 161 19.71 -7.12 4.33
CA PRO A 161 20.32 -8.41 4.70
C PRO A 161 20.02 -8.86 6.12
N ASN A 162 20.12 -7.95 7.09
CA ASN A 162 19.93 -8.24 8.52
C ASN A 162 18.48 -8.58 8.90
N LYS A 163 17.56 -8.51 7.94
CA LYS A 163 16.12 -8.68 8.13
C LYS A 163 15.59 -9.88 7.36
N VAL A 164 16.45 -10.55 6.61
CA VAL A 164 16.18 -11.86 6.01
C VAL A 164 16.30 -12.94 7.09
N THR A 165 15.28 -13.00 7.96
CA THR A 165 15.19 -13.96 9.06
C THR A 165 14.61 -15.30 8.60
N PRO A 166 14.76 -16.38 9.38
CA PRO A 166 14.14 -17.66 9.05
C PRO A 166 12.62 -17.58 8.79
N GLU A 167 11.90 -16.77 9.58
CA GLU A 167 10.46 -16.56 9.42
C GLU A 167 10.14 -15.85 8.11
N LEU A 168 10.97 -14.89 7.69
CA LEU A 168 10.82 -14.23 6.38
C LEU A 168 11.03 -15.21 5.23
N LEU A 169 12.06 -16.07 5.32
CA LEU A 169 12.36 -17.07 4.29
C LEU A 169 11.25 -18.12 4.19
N VAL A 170 10.76 -18.59 5.32
CA VAL A 170 9.61 -19.50 5.36
C VAL A 170 8.36 -18.81 4.81
N ALA A 171 8.10 -17.55 5.15
CA ALA A 171 7.01 -16.77 4.57
C ALA A 171 7.13 -16.64 3.04
N ALA A 172 8.35 -16.40 2.53
CA ALA A 172 8.64 -16.33 1.11
C ALA A 172 8.32 -17.64 0.39
N ASP A 173 8.72 -18.77 0.96
CA ASP A 173 8.49 -20.09 0.39
C ASP A 173 7.01 -20.47 0.40
N ILE A 174 6.29 -20.30 1.53
CA ILE A 174 4.85 -20.62 1.58
C ILE A 174 4.01 -19.74 0.66
N ALA A 175 4.48 -18.53 0.36
CA ALA A 175 3.90 -17.60 -0.61
C ALA A 175 4.46 -17.78 -2.03
N GLN A 176 5.32 -18.77 -2.26
CA GLN A 176 5.83 -19.17 -3.57
C GLN A 176 6.66 -18.09 -4.28
N VAL A 177 7.40 -17.25 -3.56
CA VAL A 177 8.32 -16.25 -4.13
C VAL A 177 9.34 -16.93 -5.07
N ASP A 178 9.67 -16.28 -6.18
CA ASP A 178 10.63 -16.84 -7.16
C ASP A 178 12.09 -16.50 -6.82
N GLU A 179 12.31 -15.28 -6.30
CA GLU A 179 13.63 -14.74 -6.01
C GLU A 179 13.60 -13.88 -4.74
N VAL A 180 14.53 -14.10 -3.80
CA VAL A 180 14.71 -13.25 -2.62
C VAL A 180 16.13 -12.70 -2.65
N TYR A 181 16.28 -11.38 -2.47
CA TYR A 181 17.56 -10.69 -2.47
C TYR A 181 17.78 -9.87 -1.20
N ARG A 182 19.03 -9.90 -0.71
CA ARG A 182 19.51 -9.21 0.51
C ARG A 182 19.90 -7.76 0.21
N VAL A 183 18.95 -6.97 -0.29
CA VAL A 183 19.17 -5.54 -0.56
C VAL A 183 17.98 -4.72 -0.05
N GLY A 184 18.28 -3.58 0.57
CA GLY A 184 17.30 -2.67 1.15
C GLY A 184 17.35 -1.25 0.59
N GLY A 185 16.54 -0.35 1.13
CA GLY A 185 16.63 1.09 0.89
C GLY A 185 16.37 1.53 -0.56
N ALA A 186 16.80 2.75 -0.86
CA ALA A 186 16.68 3.33 -2.20
C ALA A 186 17.47 2.54 -3.26
N GLN A 187 18.59 1.93 -2.86
CA GLN A 187 19.43 1.13 -3.75
C GLN A 187 18.72 -0.14 -4.22
N ALA A 188 17.89 -0.78 -3.39
CA ALA A 188 17.07 -1.93 -3.80
C ALA A 188 15.97 -1.52 -4.79
N ILE A 189 15.34 -0.35 -4.58
CA ILE A 189 14.35 0.20 -5.50
C ILE A 189 14.98 0.50 -6.86
N ALA A 190 16.19 1.08 -6.88
CA ALA A 190 16.94 1.30 -8.11
C ALA A 190 17.27 -0.01 -8.84
N ALA A 191 17.67 -1.06 -8.11
CA ALA A 191 17.97 -2.36 -8.71
C ALA A 191 16.74 -3.00 -9.35
N LEU A 192 15.57 -2.90 -8.71
CA LEU A 192 14.32 -3.38 -9.26
C LEU A 192 13.88 -2.56 -10.49
N ALA A 193 14.10 -1.25 -10.49
CA ALA A 193 13.70 -0.36 -11.58
C ALA A 193 14.61 -0.50 -12.81
N TYR A 194 15.93 -0.43 -12.61
CA TYR A 194 16.91 -0.33 -13.69
C TYR A 194 17.56 -1.66 -14.04
N GLY A 195 17.52 -2.61 -13.13
CA GLY A 195 18.25 -3.87 -13.25
C GLY A 195 19.73 -3.70 -12.93
N THR A 196 20.34 -4.82 -12.58
CA THR A 196 21.79 -4.98 -12.40
C THR A 196 22.23 -6.32 -12.99
N LYS A 197 23.50 -6.70 -12.82
CA LYS A 197 23.99 -8.02 -13.23
C LYS A 197 23.34 -9.14 -12.41
N SER A 198 23.08 -8.91 -11.12
CA SER A 198 22.46 -9.90 -10.22
C SER A 198 20.93 -9.85 -10.17
N ILE A 199 20.31 -8.68 -10.41
CA ILE A 199 18.87 -8.47 -10.28
C ILE A 199 18.30 -7.94 -11.59
N SER A 200 17.53 -8.76 -12.31
CA SER A 200 16.83 -8.30 -13.52
C SER A 200 15.69 -7.34 -13.15
N PRO A 201 15.44 -6.28 -13.95
CA PRO A 201 14.40 -5.29 -13.66
C PRO A 201 13.00 -5.92 -13.68
N VAL A 202 12.04 -5.24 -13.06
CA VAL A 202 10.63 -5.68 -12.95
C VAL A 202 9.69 -4.71 -13.66
N GLN A 203 8.45 -5.14 -13.96
CA GLN A 203 7.46 -4.25 -14.57
C GLN A 203 6.80 -3.31 -13.56
N LYS A 204 6.75 -3.70 -12.29
CA LYS A 204 6.14 -2.90 -11.22
C LYS A 204 6.82 -3.13 -9.87
N ILE A 205 7.02 -2.08 -9.10
CA ILE A 205 7.56 -2.14 -7.73
C ILE A 205 6.43 -1.93 -6.73
N ILE A 206 6.38 -2.78 -5.70
CA ILE A 206 5.32 -2.81 -4.69
C ILE A 206 5.94 -2.78 -3.30
N GLY A 207 5.22 -2.21 -2.33
CA GLY A 207 5.51 -2.38 -0.91
C GLY A 207 5.77 -1.06 -0.18
N PRO A 208 5.52 -1.02 1.13
CA PRO A 208 5.74 0.16 1.95
C PRO A 208 7.24 0.35 2.22
N GLY A 209 7.63 1.51 2.73
CA GLY A 209 9.00 1.72 3.15
C GLY A 209 9.19 3.02 3.92
N ASN A 210 10.40 3.21 4.44
CA ASN A 210 10.75 4.50 5.03
C ASN A 210 10.81 5.59 3.95
N GLN A 211 11.02 6.84 4.37
CA GLN A 211 11.07 7.99 3.47
C GLN A 211 12.06 7.82 2.29
N TYR A 212 13.24 7.20 2.50
CA TYR A 212 14.19 6.93 1.41
C TYR A 212 13.59 6.05 0.31
N VAL A 213 12.86 4.99 0.71
CA VAL A 213 12.19 4.07 -0.22
C VAL A 213 11.01 4.76 -0.91
N THR A 214 10.21 5.52 -0.18
CA THR A 214 9.07 6.25 -0.74
C THR A 214 9.51 7.29 -1.77
N ILE A 215 10.57 8.05 -1.49
CA ILE A 215 11.16 9.02 -2.43
C ILE A 215 11.76 8.29 -3.63
N ALA A 216 12.48 7.18 -3.40
CA ALA A 216 13.04 6.37 -4.48
C ALA A 216 11.95 5.88 -5.44
N LYS A 217 10.84 5.33 -4.91
CA LYS A 217 9.67 4.91 -5.69
C LYS A 217 9.07 6.07 -6.48
N ARG A 218 8.92 7.24 -5.86
CA ARG A 218 8.42 8.45 -6.53
C ARG A 218 9.30 8.82 -7.72
N ILE A 219 10.63 8.87 -7.54
CA ILE A 219 11.56 9.23 -8.61
C ILE A 219 11.55 8.19 -9.74
N VAL A 220 11.61 6.90 -9.43
CA VAL A 220 11.63 5.84 -10.47
C VAL A 220 10.28 5.63 -11.14
N SER A 221 9.19 6.24 -10.65
CA SER A 221 7.84 6.09 -11.22
C SER A 221 7.71 6.55 -12.67
N SER A 222 8.66 7.37 -13.17
CA SER A 222 8.75 7.72 -14.58
C SER A 222 9.33 6.62 -15.46
N ASP A 223 10.06 5.67 -14.88
CA ASP A 223 10.77 4.59 -15.56
C ASP A 223 10.09 3.22 -15.37
N VAL A 224 9.47 2.98 -14.21
CA VAL A 224 8.80 1.74 -13.84
C VAL A 224 7.51 2.04 -13.06
N GLU A 225 6.48 1.22 -13.24
CA GLU A 225 5.24 1.38 -12.49
C GLU A 225 5.48 1.14 -10.99
N ILE A 226 4.76 1.86 -10.13
CA ILE A 226 4.73 1.60 -8.68
C ILE A 226 3.28 1.32 -8.23
N ASP A 227 3.10 0.66 -7.10
CA ASP A 227 1.80 0.64 -6.41
C ASP A 227 1.38 2.04 -5.98
N MET A 228 1.98 2.57 -4.92
CA MET A 228 1.62 3.82 -4.27
C MET A 228 2.77 4.33 -3.40
N LEU A 229 2.65 5.58 -2.96
CA LEU A 229 3.52 6.14 -1.93
C LEU A 229 2.95 5.75 -0.56
N ALA A 230 3.42 4.63 -0.05
CA ALA A 230 3.18 4.18 1.32
C ALA A 230 4.39 4.59 2.17
N GLY A 231 4.24 5.69 2.91
CA GLY A 231 5.23 6.31 3.79
C GLY A 231 5.05 5.88 5.25
N PRO A 232 5.31 6.79 6.22
CA PRO A 232 5.12 6.49 7.65
C PRO A 232 3.68 6.12 7.98
N THR A 233 3.50 5.19 8.92
CA THR A 233 2.19 4.67 9.31
C THR A 233 1.31 5.74 9.98
N GLU A 234 0.03 5.75 9.64
CA GLU A 234 -0.98 6.69 10.13
C GLU A 234 -2.21 5.93 10.66
N ILE A 235 -2.70 6.34 11.83
CA ILE A 235 -4.00 5.89 12.36
C ILE A 235 -4.85 7.08 12.78
N LEU A 236 -6.12 7.03 12.40
CA LEU A 236 -7.14 7.96 12.88
C LEU A 236 -8.28 7.16 13.48
N ILE A 237 -8.61 7.43 14.74
CA ILE A 237 -9.71 6.80 15.46
C ILE A 237 -10.87 7.78 15.55
N PHE A 238 -11.97 7.50 14.88
CA PHE A 238 -13.25 8.13 15.20
C PHE A 238 -13.83 7.42 16.43
N ALA A 239 -14.01 8.17 17.52
CA ALA A 239 -14.54 7.64 18.76
C ALA A 239 -15.76 8.46 19.22
N ASP A 240 -16.92 7.82 19.30
CA ASP A 240 -18.12 8.46 19.83
C ASP A 240 -18.10 8.53 21.37
N ASN A 241 -19.15 9.09 21.97
CA ASN A 241 -19.20 9.37 23.41
C ASN A 241 -19.11 8.12 24.30
N ASP A 242 -19.42 6.94 23.75
CA ASP A 242 -19.54 5.67 24.45
C ASP A 242 -18.33 4.75 24.25
N ALA A 243 -17.38 5.13 23.37
CA ALA A 243 -16.14 4.40 23.17
C ALA A 243 -15.33 4.26 24.48
N ASP A 244 -14.71 3.10 24.69
CA ASP A 244 -13.84 2.88 25.86
C ASP A 244 -12.52 3.66 25.67
N PRO A 245 -12.21 4.65 26.53
CA PRO A 245 -10.98 5.44 26.40
C PRO A 245 -9.71 4.60 26.54
N LYS A 246 -9.77 3.44 27.20
CA LYS A 246 -8.64 2.52 27.32
C LYS A 246 -8.39 1.75 26.02
N GLU A 247 -9.44 1.35 25.31
CA GLU A 247 -9.31 0.72 23.98
C GLU A 247 -8.66 1.70 23.01
N VAL A 248 -9.21 2.92 22.89
CA VAL A 248 -8.64 4.01 22.08
C VAL A 248 -7.16 4.24 22.42
N ALA A 249 -6.81 4.28 23.71
CA ALA A 249 -5.42 4.50 24.12
C ALA A 249 -4.48 3.35 23.73
N LEU A 250 -4.93 2.10 23.82
CA LEU A 250 -4.15 0.93 23.40
C LEU A 250 -3.95 0.91 21.88
N ASP A 251 -4.98 1.26 21.12
CA ASP A 251 -4.93 1.25 19.66
C ASP A 251 -3.96 2.33 19.14
N LEU A 252 -4.00 3.54 19.71
CA LEU A 252 -3.00 4.58 19.45
C LEU A 252 -1.56 4.12 19.76
N ILE A 253 -1.36 3.46 20.90
CA ILE A 253 -0.03 2.97 21.32
C ILE A 253 0.47 1.90 20.36
N SER A 254 -0.39 0.99 19.93
CA SER A 254 -0.04 -0.09 19.01
C SER A 254 0.54 0.46 17.70
N GLN A 255 -0.04 1.53 17.13
CA GLN A 255 0.51 2.10 15.90
C GLN A 255 1.70 3.02 16.11
N ALA A 256 1.79 3.67 17.26
CA ALA A 256 2.95 4.47 17.62
C ALA A 256 4.24 3.65 17.73
N GLU A 257 4.13 2.34 17.97
CA GLU A 257 5.31 1.48 18.07
C GLU A 257 5.95 1.19 16.71
N HIS A 258 5.26 1.38 15.59
CA HIS A 258 5.79 1.07 14.26
C HIS A 258 7.08 1.85 13.96
N GLY A 259 7.09 3.17 14.19
CA GLY A 259 8.24 4.03 13.95
C GLY A 259 8.11 5.41 14.58
N PRO A 260 9.24 6.13 14.78
CA PRO A 260 9.23 7.48 15.35
C PRO A 260 8.55 8.53 14.46
N ASP A 261 8.28 8.16 13.21
CA ASP A 261 7.61 8.94 12.17
C ASP A 261 6.10 8.69 12.09
N SER A 262 5.56 7.69 12.82
CA SER A 262 4.13 7.39 12.86
C SER A 262 3.30 8.60 13.32
N VAL A 263 2.05 8.67 12.83
CA VAL A 263 1.07 9.71 13.20
C VAL A 263 -0.18 9.04 13.76
N CYS A 264 -0.60 9.47 14.95
CA CYS A 264 -1.73 8.86 15.67
C CYS A 264 -2.76 9.93 16.06
N GLY A 265 -3.99 9.81 15.58
CA GLY A 265 -5.04 10.79 15.81
C GLY A 265 -6.30 10.19 16.42
N VAL A 266 -7.00 10.97 17.25
CA VAL A 266 -8.38 10.69 17.67
C VAL A 266 -9.27 11.84 17.24
N VAL A 267 -10.47 11.54 16.76
CA VAL A 267 -11.53 12.52 16.48
C VAL A 267 -12.75 12.13 17.28
N THR A 268 -13.25 13.05 18.10
CA THR A 268 -14.43 12.81 18.94
C THR A 268 -15.26 14.07 19.11
N GLN A 269 -16.56 13.90 19.38
CA GLN A 269 -17.42 15.02 19.80
C GLN A 269 -17.38 15.26 21.31
N SER A 270 -16.72 14.37 22.07
CA SER A 270 -16.73 14.39 23.53
C SER A 270 -15.43 14.92 24.07
N ARG A 271 -15.47 16.15 24.62
CA ARG A 271 -14.33 16.67 25.38
C ARG A 271 -13.97 15.78 26.56
N ARG A 272 -14.98 15.20 27.22
CA ARG A 272 -14.80 14.24 28.32
C ARG A 272 -14.00 13.03 27.86
N LEU A 273 -14.34 12.44 26.72
CA LEU A 273 -13.62 11.29 26.18
C LEU A 273 -12.18 11.65 25.82
N ALA A 274 -11.98 12.79 25.15
CA ALA A 274 -10.64 13.29 24.82
C ALA A 274 -9.73 13.35 26.06
N ASP A 275 -10.21 13.95 27.15
CA ASP A 275 -9.45 14.06 28.40
C ASP A 275 -9.19 12.68 29.04
N MET A 276 -10.15 11.75 28.96
CA MET A 276 -10.01 10.38 29.46
C MET A 276 -8.98 9.57 28.66
N VAL A 277 -8.99 9.66 27.33
CA VAL A 277 -8.01 8.99 26.46
C VAL A 277 -6.60 9.48 26.78
N ILE A 278 -6.39 10.79 26.91
CA ILE A 278 -5.07 11.36 27.25
C ILE A 278 -4.58 10.82 28.60
N LYS A 279 -5.49 10.69 29.57
CA LYS A 279 -5.16 10.13 30.88
C LYS A 279 -4.75 8.66 30.80
N GLU A 280 -5.47 7.83 30.03
CA GLU A 280 -5.13 6.43 29.84
C GLU A 280 -3.81 6.27 29.05
N VAL A 281 -3.60 7.03 27.97
CA VAL A 281 -2.31 7.05 27.24
C VAL A 281 -1.17 7.39 28.19
N THR A 282 -1.31 8.45 29.00
CA THR A 282 -0.28 8.85 29.98
C THR A 282 0.02 7.75 30.99
N LYS A 283 -1.01 7.02 31.43
CA LYS A 283 -0.88 5.92 32.38
C LYS A 283 -0.19 4.71 31.76
N LEU A 284 -0.61 4.29 30.57
CA LEU A 284 -0.09 3.14 29.83
C LEU A 284 1.37 3.36 29.40
N CYS A 285 1.71 4.58 28.96
CA CYS A 285 3.05 4.94 28.52
C CYS A 285 4.13 4.84 29.61
N LYS A 286 3.76 4.77 30.90
CA LYS A 286 4.75 4.67 32.00
C LYS A 286 5.59 3.39 31.95
N ASN A 287 5.02 2.29 31.46
CA ASN A 287 5.65 0.98 31.41
C ASN A 287 5.52 0.33 30.02
N VAL A 288 5.41 1.15 28.96
CA VAL A 288 5.19 0.63 27.61
C VAL A 288 6.47 0.05 27.03
N GLU A 289 6.35 -1.07 26.34
CA GLU A 289 7.45 -1.62 25.54
C GLU A 289 7.79 -0.67 24.39
N ARG A 290 9.05 -0.70 23.95
CA ARG A 290 9.56 0.24 22.92
C ARG A 290 9.30 1.72 23.28
N GLY A 291 9.36 2.04 24.58
CA GLY A 291 9.01 3.33 25.16
C GLY A 291 9.60 4.55 24.45
N ASP A 292 10.88 4.52 24.07
CA ASP A 292 11.51 5.66 23.37
C ASP A 292 10.79 6.04 22.07
N ILE A 293 10.24 5.05 21.34
CA ILE A 293 9.53 5.27 20.08
C ILE A 293 8.12 5.77 20.38
N VAL A 294 7.39 5.04 21.24
CA VAL A 294 6.00 5.35 21.59
C VAL A 294 5.89 6.74 22.21
N LEU A 295 6.75 7.06 23.19
CA LEU A 295 6.76 8.36 23.85
C LEU A 295 7.06 9.50 22.88
N ARG A 296 7.96 9.28 21.92
CA ARG A 296 8.27 10.28 20.89
C ARG A 296 7.06 10.55 20.01
N VAL A 297 6.41 9.52 19.48
CA VAL A 297 5.20 9.67 18.67
C VAL A 297 4.09 10.34 19.47
N MET A 298 3.85 9.89 20.71
CA MET A 298 2.82 10.46 21.60
C MET A 298 3.07 11.93 21.97
N GLY A 299 4.34 12.33 22.05
CA GLY A 299 4.77 13.70 22.34
C GLY A 299 4.72 14.64 21.14
N GLU A 300 5.18 14.17 19.98
CA GLU A 300 5.46 15.00 18.80
C GLU A 300 4.38 14.92 17.73
N ARG A 301 3.78 13.74 17.51
CA ARG A 301 2.98 13.40 16.33
C ARG A 301 1.58 12.86 16.65
N ALA A 302 1.23 12.73 17.92
CA ALA A 302 -0.10 12.31 18.35
C ALA A 302 -1.01 13.48 18.73
N PHE A 303 -2.28 13.42 18.32
CA PHE A 303 -3.25 14.49 18.53
C PHE A 303 -4.66 14.00 18.83
N VAL A 304 -5.47 14.88 19.42
CA VAL A 304 -6.91 14.69 19.59
C VAL A 304 -7.63 15.90 19.00
N ILE A 305 -8.63 15.63 18.16
CA ILE A 305 -9.54 16.61 17.58
C ILE A 305 -10.87 16.50 18.30
N VAL A 306 -11.30 17.59 18.94
CA VAL A 306 -12.65 17.73 19.49
C VAL A 306 -13.49 18.52 18.49
N THR A 307 -14.65 17.97 18.13
CA THR A 307 -15.59 18.60 17.20
C THR A 307 -16.95 18.83 17.87
N LYS A 308 -17.74 19.77 17.36
CA LYS A 308 -19.07 20.06 17.93
C LYS A 308 -20.11 19.01 17.59
N ASN A 309 -19.93 18.31 16.47
CA ASN A 309 -20.85 17.29 16.00
C ASN A 309 -20.19 16.28 15.05
N THR A 310 -20.93 15.22 14.74
CA THR A 310 -20.49 14.12 13.88
C THR A 310 -20.16 14.54 12.45
N ASN A 311 -20.90 15.49 11.86
CA ASN A 311 -20.61 15.93 10.50
C ASN A 311 -19.25 16.64 10.41
N GLU A 312 -18.92 17.46 11.40
CA GLU A 312 -17.60 18.11 11.47
C GLU A 312 -16.47 17.10 11.69
N ALA A 313 -16.68 16.09 12.55
CA ALA A 313 -15.74 14.99 12.71
C ALA A 313 -15.51 14.22 11.40
N LEU A 314 -16.59 13.89 10.68
CA LEU A 314 -16.52 13.19 9.40
C LEU A 314 -15.85 14.02 8.31
N ASN A 315 -16.09 15.34 8.28
CA ASN A 315 -15.36 16.25 7.38
C ASN A 315 -13.86 16.22 7.67
N PHE A 316 -13.48 16.23 8.96
CA PHE A 316 -12.07 16.07 9.33
C PHE A 316 -11.52 14.71 8.86
N VAL A 317 -12.21 13.60 9.15
CA VAL A 317 -11.79 12.26 8.73
C VAL A 317 -11.57 12.18 7.23
N ASN A 318 -12.53 12.67 6.43
CA ASN A 318 -12.46 12.61 4.98
C ASN A 318 -11.32 13.46 4.41
N ASN A 319 -11.09 14.65 4.95
CA ASN A 319 -10.00 15.53 4.51
C ASN A 319 -8.62 15.08 5.02
N PHE A 320 -8.58 14.39 6.16
CA PHE A 320 -7.35 13.77 6.65
C PHE A 320 -6.97 12.57 5.78
N ALA A 321 -7.98 11.82 5.29
CA ALA A 321 -7.83 10.66 4.43
C ALA A 321 -6.80 9.66 5.00
N PRO A 322 -7.11 9.06 6.16
CA PRO A 322 -6.15 8.26 6.91
C PRO A 322 -5.78 6.97 6.19
N GLU A 323 -4.58 6.47 6.46
CA GLU A 323 -4.18 5.10 6.12
C GLU A 323 -5.13 4.09 6.81
N HIS A 324 -5.19 4.12 8.14
CA HIS A 324 -6.12 3.33 8.94
C HIS A 324 -7.19 4.23 9.58
N LEU A 325 -8.47 3.96 9.31
CA LEU A 325 -9.59 4.54 10.05
C LEU A 325 -10.21 3.51 10.97
N GLU A 326 -10.16 3.73 12.27
CA GLU A 326 -10.99 2.99 13.22
C GLU A 326 -12.28 3.78 13.49
N VAL A 327 -13.41 3.08 13.45
CA VAL A 327 -14.73 3.62 13.82
C VAL A 327 -15.18 2.89 15.07
N LEU A 328 -14.91 3.51 16.21
CA LEU A 328 -15.36 3.05 17.52
C LEU A 328 -16.67 3.77 17.85
N SER A 329 -17.79 3.11 17.53
CA SER A 329 -19.11 3.68 17.71
C SER A 329 -20.20 2.66 18.00
N SER A 330 -21.19 3.11 18.76
CA SER A 330 -22.48 2.44 18.95
C SER A 330 -23.33 2.37 17.68
N GLU A 331 -23.16 3.30 16.74
CA GLU A 331 -23.93 3.36 15.48
C GLU A 331 -23.01 3.43 14.23
N PRO A 332 -22.15 2.43 14.01
CA PRO A 332 -21.08 2.52 13.02
C PRO A 332 -21.59 2.72 11.59
N GLU A 333 -22.71 2.09 11.22
CA GLU A 333 -23.29 2.22 9.87
C GLU A 333 -23.63 3.67 9.49
N LYS A 334 -24.05 4.49 10.47
CA LYS A 334 -24.32 5.92 10.22
C LYS A 334 -23.04 6.67 9.88
N ILE A 335 -21.93 6.31 10.52
CA ILE A 335 -20.61 6.90 10.28
C ILE A 335 -20.09 6.43 8.92
N LEU A 336 -20.09 5.12 8.66
CA LEU A 336 -19.60 4.52 7.43
C LEU A 336 -20.28 5.07 6.17
N SER A 337 -21.59 5.33 6.23
CA SER A 337 -22.35 5.89 5.09
C SER A 337 -21.85 7.26 4.60
N LYS A 338 -21.01 7.94 5.38
CA LYS A 338 -20.48 9.28 5.12
C LYS A 338 -18.95 9.34 5.03
N VAL A 339 -18.25 8.25 5.34
CA VAL A 339 -16.80 8.15 5.12
C VAL A 339 -16.58 7.94 3.63
N SER A 340 -15.79 8.84 3.03
CA SER A 340 -15.42 8.79 1.62
C SER A 340 -13.96 8.37 1.43
N ASN A 341 -13.08 8.75 2.37
CA ASN A 341 -11.63 8.57 2.23
C ASN A 341 -11.06 7.83 3.45
N ALA A 342 -10.47 6.66 3.21
CA ALA A 342 -9.65 5.90 4.14
C ALA A 342 -8.92 4.78 3.37
N GLY A 343 -7.69 4.44 3.75
CA GLY A 343 -6.99 3.29 3.17
C GLY A 343 -7.68 1.98 3.49
N VAL A 344 -8.04 1.82 4.77
CA VAL A 344 -8.93 0.77 5.29
C VAL A 344 -9.79 1.32 6.43
N ILE A 345 -10.99 0.76 6.60
CA ILE A 345 -11.88 1.08 7.71
C ILE A 345 -12.07 -0.15 8.58
N ILE A 346 -11.82 -0.01 9.88
CA ILE A 346 -12.00 -1.04 10.89
C ILE A 346 -13.10 -0.59 11.86
N VAL A 347 -14.06 -1.45 12.12
CA VAL A 347 -15.27 -1.10 12.90
C VAL A 347 -15.23 -1.83 14.23
N ASN A 348 -15.26 -1.08 15.33
CA ASN A 348 -15.28 -1.62 16.71
C ASN A 348 -14.24 -2.73 16.93
N SER A 349 -13.03 -2.53 16.39
CA SER A 349 -11.95 -3.50 16.41
C SER A 349 -10.62 -2.79 16.12
N PRO A 350 -9.50 -3.26 16.67
CA PRO A 350 -8.20 -2.63 16.45
C PRO A 350 -7.59 -2.95 15.09
N SER A 351 -6.77 -2.05 14.55
CA SER A 351 -6.08 -2.19 13.25
C SER A 351 -5.22 -3.46 13.15
N VAL A 352 -4.71 -3.98 14.28
CA VAL A 352 -3.91 -5.21 14.29
C VAL A 352 -4.64 -6.42 13.69
N VAL A 353 -5.98 -6.41 13.68
CA VAL A 353 -6.79 -7.45 13.03
C VAL A 353 -6.60 -7.41 11.51
N THR A 354 -6.51 -6.20 10.91
CA THR A 354 -6.20 -6.07 9.49
C THR A 354 -4.75 -6.43 9.19
N ASP A 355 -3.83 -6.06 10.07
CA ASP A 355 -2.40 -6.26 9.85
C ASP A 355 -1.97 -7.73 9.85
N TYR A 356 -2.67 -8.58 10.61
CA TYR A 356 -2.18 -9.94 10.90
C TYR A 356 -3.20 -11.07 10.71
N TYR A 357 -4.49 -10.80 10.51
CA TYR A 357 -5.49 -11.89 10.49
C TYR A 357 -6.55 -11.80 9.39
N SER A 358 -7.18 -10.65 9.18
CA SER A 358 -8.41 -10.54 8.35
C SER A 358 -8.23 -10.97 6.88
N GLY A 359 -7.00 -10.90 6.37
CA GLY A 359 -6.65 -11.08 4.96
C GLY A 359 -6.80 -9.79 4.12
N VAL A 360 -7.29 -8.70 4.71
CA VAL A 360 -7.24 -7.36 4.10
C VAL A 360 -5.80 -6.86 4.13
N ASN A 361 -5.39 -6.21 3.05
CA ASN A 361 -4.01 -5.77 2.87
C ASN A 361 -3.66 -4.57 3.77
N HIS A 362 -2.51 -4.64 4.46
CA HIS A 362 -1.99 -3.54 5.27
C HIS A 362 -1.01 -2.62 4.53
N VAL A 363 -0.75 -2.87 3.24
CA VAL A 363 0.02 -1.94 2.42
C VAL A 363 -0.96 -0.89 1.91
N LEU A 364 -1.00 0.23 2.62
CA LEU A 364 -2.04 1.24 2.49
C LEU A 364 -1.46 2.60 2.07
N PRO A 365 -2.27 3.47 1.46
CA PRO A 365 -1.84 4.82 1.13
C PRO A 365 -1.74 5.67 2.41
N THR A 366 -0.63 6.39 2.57
CA THR A 366 -0.40 7.30 3.69
C THR A 366 -0.41 8.76 3.20
N SER A 367 -0.38 9.72 4.12
CA SER A 367 -0.15 11.14 3.83
C SER A 367 -1.19 11.70 2.88
N CYS A 368 -2.46 11.48 3.23
CA CYS A 368 -3.65 11.87 2.49
C CYS A 368 -3.86 11.17 1.13
N ASN A 369 -3.00 10.22 0.73
CA ASN A 369 -3.18 9.52 -0.56
C ASN A 369 -4.44 8.63 -0.61
N ALA A 370 -5.07 8.35 0.54
CA ALA A 370 -6.35 7.65 0.61
C ALA A 370 -7.52 8.42 -0.05
N GLU A 371 -7.35 9.70 -0.38
CA GLU A 371 -8.32 10.47 -1.19
C GLU A 371 -8.51 9.89 -2.60
N THR A 372 -7.51 9.18 -3.12
CA THR A 372 -7.49 8.74 -4.53
C THR A 372 -7.52 7.23 -4.70
N ARG A 373 -7.26 6.47 -3.63
CA ARG A 373 -7.22 5.01 -3.67
C ARG A 373 -7.36 4.38 -2.29
N GLY A 374 -7.71 3.10 -2.26
CA GLY A 374 -7.58 2.26 -1.07
C GLY A 374 -6.24 1.52 -1.03
N GLY A 375 -6.18 0.53 -0.13
CA GLY A 375 -5.07 -0.40 0.02
C GLY A 375 -4.68 -1.18 -1.23
N LEU A 376 -3.52 -1.83 -1.16
CA LEU A 376 -3.03 -2.75 -2.17
C LEU A 376 -4.01 -3.93 -2.33
N THR A 377 -4.26 -4.33 -3.57
CA THR A 377 -5.12 -5.48 -3.90
C THR A 377 -4.54 -6.27 -5.07
N VAL A 378 -5.14 -7.42 -5.39
CA VAL A 378 -4.86 -8.18 -6.61
C VAL A 378 -4.99 -7.33 -7.90
N LEU A 379 -5.77 -6.23 -7.87
CA LEU A 379 -5.94 -5.33 -9.01
C LEU A 379 -4.63 -4.62 -9.37
N ASP A 380 -3.75 -4.42 -8.41
CA ASP A 380 -2.44 -3.78 -8.63
C ASP A 380 -1.48 -4.66 -9.45
N TYR A 381 -1.82 -5.94 -9.64
CA TYR A 381 -1.00 -6.97 -10.29
C TYR A 381 -1.53 -7.42 -11.65
N VAL A 382 -2.60 -6.79 -12.14
CA VAL A 382 -3.27 -7.22 -13.37
C VAL A 382 -3.57 -6.06 -14.32
N LYS A 383 -3.62 -6.38 -15.60
CA LYS A 383 -4.13 -5.55 -16.68
C LYS A 383 -5.54 -6.01 -17.02
N VAL A 384 -6.47 -5.07 -17.12
CA VAL A 384 -7.84 -5.32 -17.56
C VAL A 384 -7.95 -4.94 -19.03
N ILE A 385 -8.10 -5.94 -19.91
CA ILE A 385 -8.13 -5.75 -21.36
C ILE A 385 -9.53 -6.08 -21.88
N ARG A 386 -10.11 -5.16 -22.66
CA ARG A 386 -11.40 -5.37 -23.31
C ARG A 386 -11.21 -5.80 -24.76
N THR A 387 -11.93 -6.84 -25.16
CA THR A 387 -12.00 -7.30 -26.54
C THR A 387 -13.38 -6.98 -27.10
N VAL A 388 -13.40 -6.27 -28.23
CA VAL A 388 -14.62 -5.83 -28.90
C VAL A 388 -14.78 -6.62 -30.20
N TYR A 389 -15.89 -7.34 -30.33
CA TYR A 389 -16.23 -8.10 -31.52
C TYR A 389 -17.39 -7.39 -32.22
N ALA A 390 -17.08 -6.66 -33.29
CA ALA A 390 -18.05 -5.98 -34.12
C ALA A 390 -18.19 -6.71 -35.46
N SER A 391 -19.38 -7.25 -35.74
CA SER A 391 -19.70 -7.79 -37.06
C SER A 391 -19.97 -6.66 -38.05
N LYS A 392 -19.89 -6.95 -39.36
CA LYS A 392 -20.29 -5.99 -40.41
C LYS A 392 -21.72 -5.48 -40.20
N GLN A 393 -22.64 -6.32 -39.76
CA GLN A 393 -24.03 -5.93 -39.47
C GLN A 393 -24.11 -4.94 -38.30
N SER A 394 -23.37 -5.18 -37.21
CA SER A 394 -23.33 -4.25 -36.08
C SER A 394 -22.68 -2.91 -36.46
N MET A 395 -21.64 -2.92 -37.30
CA MET A 395 -21.01 -1.71 -37.83
C MET A 395 -21.95 -0.92 -38.74
N ALA A 396 -22.73 -1.60 -39.60
CA ALA A 396 -23.73 -0.95 -40.44
C ALA A 396 -24.78 -0.22 -39.61
N LYS A 397 -25.26 -0.83 -38.52
CA LYS A 397 -26.19 -0.18 -37.57
C LYS A 397 -25.58 1.06 -36.90
N ALA A 398 -24.27 1.05 -36.63
CA ALA A 398 -23.56 2.17 -36.00
C ALA A 398 -23.04 3.23 -36.99
N PHE A 399 -23.12 2.98 -38.30
CA PHE A 399 -22.41 3.74 -39.33
C PHE A 399 -22.75 5.23 -39.33
N LEU A 400 -24.04 5.59 -39.25
CA LEU A 400 -24.46 6.99 -39.27
C LEU A 400 -23.91 7.77 -38.08
N THR A 401 -23.85 7.16 -36.90
CA THR A 401 -23.25 7.75 -35.70
C THR A 401 -21.75 7.95 -35.89
N ILE A 402 -21.04 6.91 -36.34
CA ILE A 402 -19.60 6.97 -36.60
C ILE A 402 -19.28 8.05 -37.65
N LYS A 403 -20.05 8.13 -38.73
CA LYS A 403 -19.89 9.14 -39.78
C LYS A 403 -20.06 10.56 -39.24
N LYS A 404 -21.11 10.81 -38.45
CA LYS A 404 -21.34 12.15 -37.86
C LYS A 404 -20.19 12.56 -36.95
N LEU A 405 -19.74 11.67 -36.06
CA LEU A 405 -18.64 11.96 -35.13
C LEU A 405 -17.31 12.15 -35.87
N ALA A 406 -16.97 11.25 -36.79
CA ALA A 406 -15.72 11.35 -37.56
C ALA A 406 -15.67 12.64 -38.41
N LEU A 407 -16.79 13.10 -38.97
CA LEU A 407 -16.84 14.36 -39.70
C LEU A 407 -16.77 15.58 -38.77
N LEU A 408 -17.45 15.53 -37.62
CA LEU A 408 -17.40 16.58 -36.60
C LEU A 408 -15.97 16.81 -36.08
N GLU A 409 -15.22 15.73 -35.90
CA GLU A 409 -13.83 15.75 -35.42
C GLU A 409 -12.80 15.97 -36.55
N GLY A 410 -13.23 16.06 -37.82
CA GLY A 410 -12.33 16.24 -38.95
C GLY A 410 -11.42 15.03 -39.21
N LEU A 411 -11.88 13.80 -38.92
CA LEU A 411 -11.13 12.54 -39.03
C LEU A 411 -11.62 11.67 -40.21
N PRO A 412 -11.38 12.07 -41.48
CA PRO A 412 -11.96 11.40 -42.65
C PRO A 412 -11.49 9.95 -42.85
N ASN A 413 -10.28 9.61 -42.38
CA ASN A 413 -9.76 8.24 -42.51
C ASN A 413 -10.41 7.26 -41.53
N HIS A 414 -10.93 7.72 -40.39
CA HIS A 414 -11.71 6.89 -39.47
C HIS A 414 -13.03 6.45 -40.14
N LEU A 415 -13.71 7.38 -40.82
CA LEU A 415 -14.92 7.09 -41.59
C LEU A 415 -14.64 6.08 -42.70
N LYS A 416 -13.63 6.33 -43.54
CA LYS A 416 -13.27 5.43 -44.66
C LYS A 416 -13.03 3.99 -44.21
N ALA A 417 -12.42 3.79 -43.03
CA ALA A 417 -12.16 2.47 -42.50
C ALA A 417 -13.45 1.67 -42.20
N VAL A 418 -14.51 2.32 -41.73
CA VAL A 418 -15.80 1.69 -41.46
C VAL A 418 -16.63 1.58 -42.73
N GLU A 419 -16.66 2.64 -43.53
CA GLU A 419 -17.38 2.71 -44.82
C GLU A 419 -17.02 1.52 -45.72
N TYR A 420 -15.73 1.29 -45.97
CA TYR A 420 -15.26 0.16 -46.80
C TYR A 420 -15.75 -1.22 -46.30
N ARG A 421 -15.88 -1.40 -44.97
CA ARG A 421 -16.34 -2.67 -44.38
C ARG A 421 -17.86 -2.85 -44.46
N VAL A 422 -18.60 -1.75 -44.43
CA VAL A 422 -20.07 -1.73 -44.54
C VAL A 422 -20.49 -1.88 -46.00
N GLU A 423 -19.85 -1.18 -46.93
CA GLU A 423 -20.16 -1.23 -48.37
C GLU A 423 -19.96 -2.63 -48.97
N LYS A 424 -18.92 -3.35 -48.54
CA LYS A 424 -18.67 -4.76 -48.91
C LYS A 424 -19.72 -5.78 -48.44
N ASN A 425 -20.84 -5.32 -47.88
CA ASN A 425 -21.93 -6.14 -47.37
C ASN A 425 -23.27 -5.84 -48.07
N VAL A 426 -23.29 -4.87 -49.00
CA VAL A 426 -24.45 -4.49 -49.81
C VAL A 426 -24.26 -4.89 -51.29
N ALA A 427 -23.11 -5.49 -51.63
CA ALA A 427 -22.77 -6.03 -52.95
C ALA A 427 -22.90 -7.55 -53.00
#